data_AF-A0A1W1BX27-F1
#
_entry.id   AF-A0A1W1BX27-F1
#
_cell.length_a   1.000
_cell.length_b   1.000
_cell.length_c   1.000
_cell.angle_alpha   90.00
_cell.angle_beta   90.00
_cell.angle_gamma   90.00
#
_symmetry.space_group_name_H-M   'P 1'
#
loop_
_entity.id
_entity.type
_entity.pdbx_description
1 polymer ?
#
loop_
_entity_poly.entity_id
_entity_poly.type
_entity_poly.pdbx_seq_one_letter_code
_entity_poly.pdbx_strand_id
1 'polypeptide(L)'
;MLRESYGKRYRWAEEGPRSFDCSGLTYYTYGSMNIWLPRRAIEQSRYGRSVSIKRLRYGDLIFFDTRKRPRGKVNHVGIYVGNNHFIHASSSKKRVIRSSLKKRFYRNRVVVCKRVIPSKYYNQCITKKRKKLKRYKHKSKYKPKRVKKAKAKSIQELFDNIDINKTSKIIEDETKF
;
A
#
# COMPACT_ATOMS: atom_id res chain seq x y z
N MET A 1 4.88 5.70 11.85
CA MET A 1 3.62 5.01 12.21
C MET A 1 3.44 3.62 11.60
N LEU A 2 2.93 3.41 10.37
CA LEU A 2 2.63 2.04 9.89
C LEU A 2 3.85 1.09 9.90
N ARG A 3 5.04 1.62 9.58
CA ARG A 3 6.31 0.87 9.64
C ARG A 3 6.71 0.50 11.06
N GLU A 4 6.57 1.41 12.01
CA GLU A 4 6.83 1.14 13.43
C GLU A 4 5.81 0.17 14.03
N SER A 5 4.61 0.08 13.46
CA SER A 5 3.59 -0.86 13.92
C SER A 5 3.84 -2.29 13.46
N TYR A 6 4.70 -2.51 12.45
CA TYR A 6 4.98 -3.83 11.92
C TYR A 6 5.55 -4.77 13.00
N GLY A 7 5.06 -6.00 13.06
CA GLY A 7 5.48 -6.98 14.06
C GLY A 7 4.88 -6.80 15.47
N LYS A 8 4.27 -5.64 15.80
CA LYS A 8 3.64 -5.43 17.12
C LYS A 8 2.47 -6.38 17.36
N ARG A 9 2.22 -6.69 18.63
CA ARG A 9 1.24 -7.72 19.03
C ARG A 9 -0.19 -7.35 18.63
N TYR A 10 -0.96 -8.36 18.27
CA TYR A 10 -2.40 -8.25 18.16
C TYR A 10 -3.02 -8.34 19.56
N ARG A 11 -3.93 -7.43 19.88
CA ARG A 11 -4.79 -7.49 21.07
C ARG A 11 -6.16 -6.90 20.70
N TRP A 12 -7.22 -7.57 21.12
CA TRP A 12 -8.59 -7.12 20.86
C TRP A 12 -8.84 -5.75 21.51
N ALA A 13 -9.57 -4.86 20.84
CA ALA A 13 -9.90 -3.51 21.30
C ALA A 13 -8.70 -2.55 21.51
N GLU A 14 -7.48 -2.94 21.17
CA GLU A 14 -6.30 -2.06 21.26
C GLU A 14 -6.09 -1.19 20.01
N GLU A 15 -5.62 0.04 20.23
CA GLU A 15 -5.42 1.07 19.20
C GLU A 15 -4.03 1.71 19.19
N GLY A 16 -3.07 1.07 19.85
CA GLY A 16 -1.66 1.46 19.83
C GLY A 16 -1.21 2.31 21.02
N PRO A 17 0.06 2.75 21.01
CA PRO A 17 1.07 2.40 20.02
C PRO A 17 1.72 1.03 20.28
N ARG A 18 1.44 0.37 21.42
CA ARG A 18 2.13 -0.87 21.85
C ARG A 18 1.55 -2.15 21.23
N SER A 19 0.25 -2.19 20.99
CA SER A 19 -0.48 -3.30 20.39
C SER A 19 -1.69 -2.80 19.61
N PHE A 20 -2.24 -3.64 18.72
CA PHE A 20 -3.35 -3.24 17.87
C PHE A 20 -4.35 -4.38 17.65
N ASP A 21 -5.64 -4.06 17.51
CA ASP A 21 -6.54 -4.86 16.68
C ASP A 21 -6.52 -4.36 15.22
N CYS A 22 -7.32 -4.99 14.37
CA CYS A 22 -7.31 -4.66 12.95
C CYS A 22 -7.71 -3.21 12.66
N SER A 23 -8.74 -2.68 13.32
CA SER A 23 -9.25 -1.32 13.10
C SER A 23 -8.56 -0.29 13.98
N GLY A 24 -7.94 -0.70 15.09
CA GLY A 24 -7.05 0.12 15.90
C GLY A 24 -5.76 0.46 15.16
N LEU A 25 -5.20 -0.49 14.38
CA LEU A 25 -4.03 -0.22 13.52
C LEU A 25 -4.33 0.87 12.49
N THR A 26 -5.49 0.82 11.84
CA THR A 26 -5.90 1.85 10.88
C THR A 26 -6.20 3.15 11.61
N TYR A 27 -7.00 3.13 12.67
CA TYR A 27 -7.30 4.30 13.51
C TYR A 27 -6.04 5.07 13.87
N TYR A 28 -5.04 4.40 14.46
CA TYR A 28 -3.76 4.99 14.82
C TYR A 28 -2.98 5.54 13.63
N THR A 29 -2.88 4.76 12.55
CA THR A 29 -2.09 5.14 11.36
C THR A 29 -2.66 6.37 10.69
N TYR A 30 -3.97 6.42 10.45
CA TYR A 30 -4.62 7.55 9.77
C TYR A 30 -4.82 8.74 10.71
N GLY A 31 -5.06 8.51 12.00
CA GLY A 31 -5.11 9.56 13.02
C GLY A 31 -3.80 10.36 13.10
N SER A 32 -2.64 9.70 12.99
CA SER A 32 -1.34 10.38 12.91
C SER A 32 -1.15 11.29 11.68
N MET A 33 -2.03 11.15 10.69
CA MET A 33 -2.08 11.96 9.47
C MET A 33 -3.24 12.95 9.49
N ASN A 34 -3.89 13.17 10.64
CA ASN A 34 -5.11 13.96 10.81
C ASN A 34 -6.27 13.49 9.92
N ILE A 35 -6.34 12.19 9.64
CA ILE A 35 -7.46 11.56 8.94
C ILE A 35 -8.25 10.78 9.99
N TRP A 36 -9.39 11.33 10.39
CA TRP A 36 -10.28 10.69 11.35
C TRP A 36 -10.93 9.44 10.74
N LEU A 37 -10.98 8.37 11.52
CA LEU A 37 -11.69 7.14 11.22
C LEU A 37 -12.43 6.68 12.48
N PRO A 38 -13.62 6.08 12.34
CA PRO A 38 -14.29 5.46 13.47
C PRO A 38 -13.51 4.24 13.97
N ARG A 39 -13.75 3.82 15.22
CA ARG A 39 -12.94 2.79 15.89
C ARG A 39 -13.13 1.39 15.31
N ARG A 40 -14.31 1.06 14.77
CA ARG A 40 -14.64 -0.31 14.32
C ARG A 40 -14.49 -0.47 12.81
N ALA A 41 -13.99 -1.63 12.37
CA ALA A 41 -13.80 -1.95 10.96
C ALA A 41 -15.09 -1.80 10.12
N ILE A 42 -16.24 -2.21 10.67
CA ILE A 42 -17.54 -2.09 9.98
C ILE A 42 -17.92 -0.63 9.75
N GLU A 43 -17.64 0.26 10.70
CA GLU A 43 -17.90 1.69 10.55
C GLU A 43 -16.91 2.31 9.58
N GLN A 44 -15.61 1.98 9.69
CA GLN A 44 -14.57 2.46 8.78
C GLN A 44 -14.90 2.11 7.31
N SER A 45 -15.55 0.96 7.09
CA SER A 45 -15.99 0.51 5.76
C SER A 45 -17.05 1.41 5.12
N ARG A 46 -17.62 2.36 5.85
CA ARG A 46 -18.57 3.37 5.35
C ARG A 46 -17.90 4.71 5.01
N TYR A 47 -16.65 4.91 5.42
CA TYR A 47 -15.93 6.17 5.23
C TYR A 47 -15.08 6.19 3.96
N GLY A 48 -15.01 7.37 3.34
CA GLY A 48 -14.23 7.60 2.13
C GLY A 48 -14.87 7.03 0.86
N ARG A 49 -14.14 7.17 -0.25
CA ARG A 49 -14.64 6.80 -1.58
C ARG A 49 -14.46 5.31 -1.83
N SER A 50 -15.51 4.63 -2.31
CA SER A 50 -15.41 3.25 -2.77
C SER A 50 -14.42 3.14 -3.94
N VAL A 51 -13.59 2.11 -3.92
CA VAL A 51 -12.61 1.82 -4.99
C VAL A 51 -12.67 0.34 -5.36
N SER A 52 -12.51 0.04 -6.65
CA SER A 52 -12.37 -1.35 -7.09
C SER A 52 -10.99 -1.88 -6.74
N ILE A 53 -10.89 -3.20 -6.54
CA ILE A 53 -9.60 -3.88 -6.24
C ILE A 53 -8.55 -3.56 -7.30
N LYS A 54 -8.95 -3.51 -8.58
CA LYS A 54 -8.06 -3.19 -9.71
C LYS A 54 -7.47 -1.76 -9.66
N ARG A 55 -8.09 -0.86 -8.89
CA ARG A 55 -7.69 0.56 -8.77
C ARG A 55 -7.13 0.92 -7.40
N LEU A 56 -6.75 -0.08 -6.61
CA LEU A 56 -6.13 0.12 -5.30
C LEU A 56 -4.83 0.90 -5.41
N ARG A 57 -4.64 1.84 -4.49
CA ARG A 57 -3.45 2.65 -4.31
C ARG A 57 -2.92 2.47 -2.91
N TYR A 58 -1.61 2.66 -2.74
CA TYR A 58 -0.95 2.61 -1.44
C TYR A 58 -1.72 3.48 -0.42
N GLY A 59 -2.13 2.91 0.70
CA GLY A 59 -2.94 3.58 1.71
C GLY A 59 -4.46 3.51 1.51
N ASP A 60 -4.96 2.75 0.53
CA ASP A 60 -6.37 2.37 0.51
C ASP A 60 -6.66 1.28 1.57
N LEU A 61 -7.85 1.34 2.17
CA LEU A 61 -8.34 0.34 3.12
C LEU A 61 -9.05 -0.79 2.38
N ILE A 62 -8.77 -2.02 2.78
CA ILE A 62 -9.41 -3.23 2.28
C ILE A 62 -10.16 -3.87 3.44
N PHE A 63 -11.46 -4.08 3.27
CA PHE A 63 -12.33 -4.67 4.28
C PHE A 63 -12.70 -6.08 3.90
N PHE A 64 -12.71 -6.97 4.89
CA PHE A 64 -12.89 -8.41 4.68
C PHE A 64 -13.98 -8.99 5.59
N ASP A 65 -14.50 -10.15 5.17
CA ASP A 65 -15.26 -11.07 6.01
C ASP A 65 -14.44 -12.35 6.27
N THR A 66 -13.69 -12.36 7.37
CA THR A 66 -12.75 -13.43 7.76
C THR A 66 -13.37 -14.55 8.58
N ARG A 67 -14.69 -14.58 8.75
CA ARG A 67 -15.37 -15.66 9.47
C ARG A 67 -15.16 -17.01 8.79
N LYS A 68 -15.29 -18.08 9.58
CA LYS A 68 -15.26 -19.47 9.08
C LYS A 68 -16.30 -19.68 7.97
N ARG A 69 -17.48 -19.09 8.14
CA ARG A 69 -18.58 -19.04 7.15
C ARG A 69 -18.89 -17.57 6.82
N PRO A 70 -18.30 -17.01 5.75
CA PRO A 70 -18.54 -15.62 5.36
C PRO A 70 -20.02 -15.37 5.03
N ARG A 71 -20.53 -14.20 5.43
CA ARG A 71 -21.90 -13.71 5.18
C ARG A 71 -21.91 -12.34 4.50
N GLY A 72 -20.76 -11.91 3.94
CA GLY A 72 -20.60 -10.61 3.31
C GLY A 72 -20.58 -9.42 4.27
N LYS A 73 -20.42 -9.61 5.59
CA LYS A 73 -20.32 -8.48 6.54
C LYS A 73 -18.88 -8.27 6.99
N VAL A 74 -18.45 -7.01 7.02
CA VAL A 74 -17.09 -6.62 7.42
C VAL A 74 -16.84 -6.98 8.88
N ASN A 75 -15.73 -7.67 9.14
CA ASN A 75 -15.23 -7.95 10.48
C ASN A 75 -13.70 -7.74 10.61
N HIS A 76 -13.03 -7.38 9.51
CA HIS A 76 -11.58 -7.22 9.46
C HIS A 76 -11.18 -6.16 8.44
N VAL A 77 -10.06 -5.46 8.68
CA VAL A 77 -9.53 -4.43 7.79
C VAL A 77 -8.01 -4.56 7.64
N GLY A 78 -7.49 -4.13 6.49
CA GLY A 78 -6.07 -3.97 6.23
C GLY A 78 -5.76 -2.76 5.36
N ILE A 79 -4.51 -2.31 5.39
CA ILE A 79 -4.00 -1.16 4.62
C ILE A 79 -3.26 -1.70 3.41
N TYR A 80 -3.70 -1.36 2.19
CA TYR A 80 -3.02 -1.75 0.97
C TYR A 80 -1.66 -1.06 0.84
N VAL A 81 -0.61 -1.83 0.55
CA VAL A 81 0.77 -1.33 0.43
C VAL A 81 1.38 -1.56 -0.95
N GLY A 82 0.55 -1.86 -1.96
CA GLY A 82 1.01 -2.10 -3.33
C GLY A 82 1.25 -3.58 -3.63
N ASN A 83 1.45 -3.91 -4.91
CA ASN A 83 1.82 -5.25 -5.39
C ASN A 83 0.92 -6.38 -4.87
N ASN A 84 -0.39 -6.17 -4.75
CA ASN A 84 -1.33 -7.12 -4.14
C ASN A 84 -1.04 -7.45 -2.67
N HIS A 85 -0.33 -6.61 -1.95
CA HIS A 85 -0.02 -6.77 -0.53
C HIS A 85 -0.76 -5.76 0.33
N PHE A 86 -1.04 -6.15 1.56
CA PHE A 86 -1.63 -5.30 2.58
C PHE A 86 -1.05 -5.63 3.95
N ILE A 87 -1.03 -4.64 4.83
CA ILE A 87 -0.62 -4.78 6.24
C ILE A 87 -1.87 -4.78 7.11
N HIS A 88 -1.90 -5.66 8.10
CA HIS A 88 -3.02 -5.75 9.06
C HIS A 88 -2.56 -6.34 10.39
N ALA A 89 -3.25 -6.01 11.48
CA ALA A 89 -3.12 -6.73 12.74
C ALA A 89 -3.88 -8.06 12.63
N SER A 90 -3.16 -9.18 12.56
CA SER A 90 -3.74 -10.51 12.38
C SER A 90 -4.04 -11.16 13.72
N SER A 91 -5.32 -11.47 13.98
CA SER A 91 -5.72 -12.23 15.17
C SER A 91 -5.18 -13.66 15.17
N SER A 92 -5.07 -14.30 14.00
CA SER A 92 -4.55 -15.67 13.85
C SER A 92 -3.03 -15.76 13.98
N LYS A 93 -2.30 -14.73 13.54
CA LYS A 93 -0.83 -14.65 13.71
C LYS A 93 -0.40 -13.86 14.95
N LYS A 94 -1.35 -13.35 15.73
CA LYS A 94 -1.16 -12.60 16.98
C LYS A 94 -0.24 -11.37 16.85
N ARG A 95 -0.10 -10.80 15.65
CA ARG A 95 0.75 -9.62 15.37
C ARG A 95 0.37 -8.90 14.08
N VAL A 96 0.91 -7.70 13.91
CA VAL A 96 0.86 -6.94 12.65
C VAL A 96 1.78 -7.59 11.62
N ILE A 97 1.20 -7.97 10.48
CA ILE A 97 1.92 -8.68 9.41
C ILE A 97 1.57 -8.11 8.03
N ARG A 98 2.42 -8.44 7.06
CA ARG A 98 2.12 -8.31 5.63
C ARG A 98 1.46 -9.58 5.11
N SER A 99 0.36 -9.43 4.39
CA SER A 99 -0.38 -10.51 3.73
C SER A 99 -0.56 -10.19 2.24
N SER A 100 -0.84 -11.21 1.43
CA SER A 100 -1.09 -11.07 -0.01
C SER A 100 -2.56 -11.32 -0.34
N LEU A 101 -3.16 -10.44 -1.14
CA LEU A 101 -4.48 -10.58 -1.75
C LEU A 101 -4.54 -11.75 -2.74
N LYS A 102 -3.40 -12.25 -3.21
CA LYS A 102 -3.36 -13.45 -4.07
C LYS A 102 -3.72 -14.73 -3.31
N LYS A 103 -3.62 -14.75 -1.98
CA LYS A 103 -4.02 -15.89 -1.17
C LYS A 103 -5.54 -16.08 -1.28
N ARG A 104 -5.99 -17.29 -1.66
CA ARG A 104 -7.41 -17.66 -1.79
C ARG A 104 -8.24 -17.22 -0.58
N PHE A 105 -7.66 -17.32 0.62
CA PHE A 105 -8.32 -16.88 1.85
C PHE A 105 -8.78 -15.42 1.76
N TYR A 106 -7.88 -14.49 1.42
CA TYR A 106 -8.20 -13.06 1.36
C TYR A 106 -8.93 -12.68 0.07
N ARG A 107 -8.54 -13.25 -1.07
CA ARG A 107 -9.14 -12.97 -2.38
C ARG A 107 -10.67 -13.12 -2.35
N ASN A 108 -11.15 -14.21 -1.76
CA ASN A 108 -12.57 -14.56 -1.74
C ASN A 108 -13.34 -13.90 -0.58
N ARG A 109 -12.67 -13.07 0.22
CA ARG A 109 -13.23 -12.47 1.44
C ARG A 109 -13.24 -10.96 1.43
N VAL A 110 -12.78 -10.32 0.35
CA VAL A 110 -12.89 -8.86 0.20
C VAL A 110 -14.38 -8.50 0.09
N VAL A 111 -14.83 -7.57 0.92
CA VAL A 111 -16.21 -7.06 0.91
C VAL A 111 -16.26 -5.72 0.20
N VAL A 112 -15.42 -4.77 0.63
CA VAL A 112 -15.35 -3.42 0.06
C VAL A 112 -13.94 -2.86 0.23
N CYS A 113 -13.55 -1.94 -0.66
CA CYS A 113 -12.32 -1.18 -0.50
C CYS A 113 -12.65 0.32 -0.44
N LYS A 114 -11.95 1.07 0.41
CA LYS A 114 -12.17 2.52 0.60
C LYS A 114 -10.87 3.29 0.47
N ARG A 115 -10.96 4.42 -0.23
CA ARG A 115 -9.92 5.44 -0.26
C ARG A 115 -10.28 6.56 0.69
N VAL A 116 -9.50 6.68 1.76
CA VAL A 116 -9.69 7.69 2.82
C VAL A 116 -8.68 8.82 2.75
N ILE A 117 -7.57 8.64 2.01
CA ILE A 117 -6.58 9.69 1.77
C ILE A 117 -7.06 10.59 0.61
N PRO A 118 -7.24 11.90 0.85
CA PRO A 118 -7.56 12.86 -0.21
C PRO A 118 -6.53 12.91 -1.34
N SER A 119 -6.98 13.11 -2.58
CA SER A 119 -6.12 13.18 -3.78
C SER A 119 -5.00 14.22 -3.66
N LYS A 120 -5.21 15.32 -2.93
CA LYS A 120 -4.20 16.36 -2.70
C LYS A 120 -2.89 15.81 -2.14
N TYR A 121 -2.96 14.85 -1.20
CA TYR A 121 -1.77 14.26 -0.58
C TYR A 121 -0.98 13.40 -1.57
N TYR A 122 -1.67 12.63 -2.41
CA TYR A 122 -1.01 11.86 -3.46
C TYR A 122 -0.31 12.74 -4.49
N ASN A 123 -0.96 13.84 -4.89
CA ASN A 123 -0.41 14.76 -5.87
C ASN A 123 0.88 15.41 -5.36
N GLN A 124 0.91 15.78 -4.07
CA GLN A 124 2.10 16.34 -3.42
C GLN A 124 3.29 15.36 -3.42
N CYS A 125 3.05 14.08 -3.10
CA CYS A 125 4.09 13.05 -3.13
C CYS A 125 4.67 12.85 -4.55
N ILE A 126 3.80 12.84 -5.56
CA ILE A 126 4.23 12.72 -6.97
C ILE A 126 5.05 13.95 -7.39
N THR A 127 4.63 15.17 -7.02
CA THR A 127 5.40 16.39 -7.36
C THR A 127 6.77 16.39 -6.69
N LYS A 128 6.85 16.02 -5.40
CA LYS A 128 8.13 15.90 -4.69
C LYS A 128 9.05 14.86 -5.34
N LYS A 129 8.54 13.68 -5.71
CA LYS A 129 9.33 12.65 -6.42
C LYS A 129 9.82 13.13 -7.79
N ARG A 130 8.97 13.82 -8.57
CA ARG A 130 9.36 14.43 -9.86
C ARG A 130 10.44 15.50 -9.70
N LYS A 131 10.31 16.39 -8.70
CA LYS A 131 11.33 17.41 -8.38
C LYS A 131 12.66 16.77 -7.95
N LYS A 132 12.63 15.74 -7.09
CA LYS A 132 13.82 14.98 -6.67
C LYS A 132 14.51 14.32 -7.86
N LEU A 133 13.74 13.71 -8.78
CA LEU A 133 14.27 13.07 -9.99
C LEU A 133 14.89 14.10 -10.95
N LYS A 134 14.26 15.27 -11.15
CA LYS A 134 14.83 16.36 -11.94
C LYS A 134 16.14 16.89 -11.33
N ARG A 135 16.21 17.02 -10.00
CA ARG A 135 17.42 17.43 -9.29
C ARG A 135 18.55 16.40 -9.42
N TYR A 136 18.23 15.10 -9.40
CA TYR A 136 19.19 14.04 -9.64
C TYR A 136 19.78 14.10 -11.06
N LYS A 137 18.92 14.33 -12.07
CA LYS A 137 19.35 14.53 -13.47
C LYS A 137 20.24 15.76 -13.64
N HIS A 138 19.95 16.87 -12.96
CA HIS A 138 20.81 18.08 -13.00
C HIS A 138 22.13 17.95 -12.23
N LYS A 139 22.20 17.15 -11.16
CA LYS A 139 23.46 16.89 -10.43
C LYS A 139 24.38 15.89 -11.14
N SER A 140 23.83 15.08 -12.04
CA SER A 140 24.59 14.18 -12.92
C SER A 140 25.29 14.98 -14.03
N LYS A 141 26.47 15.56 -13.74
CA LYS A 141 27.46 16.03 -14.74
C LYS A 141 28.15 14.86 -15.46
N TYR A 142 27.48 13.73 -15.68
CA TYR A 142 28.01 12.67 -16.54
C TYR A 142 27.93 13.14 -18.00
N LYS A 143 29.05 13.62 -18.55
CA LYS A 143 29.24 13.78 -20.00
C LYS A 143 29.45 12.37 -20.57
N PRO A 144 28.50 11.78 -21.33
CA PRO A 144 28.77 10.51 -21.97
C PRO A 144 29.94 10.70 -22.95
N LYS A 145 30.97 9.85 -22.85
CA LYS A 145 32.02 9.78 -23.89
C LYS A 145 31.33 9.50 -25.22
N ARG A 146 31.69 10.24 -26.27
CA ARG A 146 31.18 10.07 -27.64
C ARG A 146 31.48 8.64 -28.10
N VAL A 147 30.51 7.74 -27.98
CA VAL A 147 30.59 6.41 -28.60
C VAL A 147 30.09 6.58 -30.04
N LYS A 148 30.84 6.04 -31.00
CA LYS A 148 30.50 6.06 -32.43
C LYS A 148 29.05 5.57 -32.61
N LYS A 149 28.25 6.29 -33.41
CA LYS A 149 26.83 5.98 -33.69
C LYS A 149 26.69 4.53 -34.16
N ALA A 150 26.27 3.63 -33.28
CA ALA A 150 25.59 2.42 -33.68
C ALA A 150 24.13 2.79 -34.00
N LYS A 151 23.54 2.17 -35.04
CA LYS A 151 22.16 2.40 -35.47
C LYS A 151 21.22 2.40 -34.25
N ALA A 152 20.53 3.51 -34.03
CA ALA A 152 19.59 3.63 -32.93
C ALA A 152 18.38 2.72 -33.21
N LYS A 153 18.20 1.69 -32.38
CA LYS A 153 16.94 0.96 -32.28
C LYS A 153 15.83 1.94 -31.92
N SER A 154 14.63 1.72 -32.46
CA SER A 154 13.51 2.63 -32.23
C SER A 154 13.20 2.72 -30.73
N ILE A 155 12.70 3.87 -30.27
CA ILE A 155 12.33 4.06 -28.86
C ILE A 155 11.30 3.00 -28.43
N GLN A 156 10.47 2.51 -29.35
CA GLN A 156 9.51 1.43 -29.11
C GLN A 156 10.21 0.09 -28.79
N GLU A 157 11.24 -0.27 -29.55
CA GLU A 157 12.03 -1.49 -29.32
C GLU A 157 12.82 -1.46 -27.99
N LEU A 158 13.15 -0.26 -27.50
CA LEU A 158 13.77 -0.07 -26.18
C LEU A 158 12.76 -0.24 -25.04
N PHE A 159 11.46 0.02 -25.26
CA PHE A 159 10.41 -0.22 -24.26
C PHE A 159 9.98 -1.67 -24.19
N ASP A 160 9.99 -2.39 -25.32
CA ASP A 160 9.60 -3.80 -25.38
C ASP A 160 10.64 -4.74 -24.73
N ASN A 161 11.88 -4.25 -24.55
CA ASN A 161 12.97 -4.96 -23.86
C ASN A 161 13.16 -4.55 -22.39
N ILE A 162 12.27 -3.71 -21.84
CA ILE A 162 12.26 -3.46 -20.39
C ILE A 162 11.65 -4.69 -19.73
N ASP A 163 12.51 -5.57 -19.25
CA ASP A 163 12.11 -6.67 -18.38
C ASP A 163 11.40 -6.10 -17.15
N ILE A 164 10.07 -6.21 -17.16
CA ILE A 164 9.18 -5.69 -16.13
C ILE A 164 9.56 -6.24 -14.75
N ASN A 165 10.21 -7.41 -14.70
CA ASN A 165 10.68 -8.07 -13.48
C ASN A 165 11.92 -7.40 -12.85
N LYS A 166 12.64 -6.55 -13.59
CA LYS A 166 13.80 -5.81 -13.08
C LYS A 166 13.38 -4.47 -12.44
N THR A 167 12.31 -3.85 -12.95
CA THR A 167 11.70 -2.64 -12.38
C THR A 167 10.95 -2.90 -11.06
N SER A 168 10.40 -4.10 -10.88
CA SER A 168 9.81 -4.52 -9.60
C SER A 168 10.84 -4.58 -8.48
N LYS A 169 12.11 -4.92 -8.76
CA LYS A 169 13.19 -4.97 -7.76
C LYS A 169 13.52 -3.60 -7.14
N ILE A 170 13.42 -2.52 -7.92
CA ILE A 170 13.66 -1.14 -7.45
C ILE A 170 12.51 -0.65 -6.56
N ILE A 171 11.30 -1.16 -6.78
CA ILE A 171 10.13 -0.89 -5.92
C ILE A 171 10.15 -1.79 -4.68
N GLU A 172 10.67 -3.01 -4.78
CA GLU A 172 10.85 -3.94 -3.65
C GLU A 172 11.81 -3.39 -2.58
N ASP A 173 12.88 -2.68 -2.95
CA ASP A 173 13.79 -2.08 -1.97
C ASP A 173 13.19 -0.89 -1.21
N GLU A 174 12.28 -0.10 -1.81
CA GLU A 174 11.53 0.96 -1.12
C GLU A 174 10.26 0.44 -0.40
N THR A 175 9.87 -0.83 -0.64
CA THR A 175 8.71 -1.50 -0.02
C THR A 175 9.11 -2.63 0.94
N LYS A 176 10.41 -2.72 1.29
CA LYS A 176 10.92 -3.53 2.41
C LYS A 176 10.35 -3.02 3.73
N PHE A 177 9.17 -3.52 4.07
CA PHE A 177 8.79 -3.81 5.44
C PHE A 177 9.30 -5.21 5.79
#